data_AF-A0A743YDN7-F1
#
_entry.id   AF-A0A743YDN7-F1
#
_cell.length_a   1.000
_cell.length_b   1.000
_cell.length_c   1.000
_cell.angle_alpha   90.00
_cell.angle_beta   90.00
_cell.angle_gamma   90.00
#
_symmetry.space_group_name_H-M   'P 1'
#
loop_
_entity.id
_entity.type
_entity.pdbx_description
1 polymer ?
#
loop_
_entity_poly.entity_id
_entity_poly.type
_entity_poly.pdbx_seq_one_letter_code
_entity_poly.pdbx_strand_id
1 'polypeptide(L)' 'MKRLQAFKFQLRPDGQQEREMRRFAGACRFVFNRALAFQNENHEAGNKYILCTRMSSWLIEWKGASEMQ' A
#
# COMPACT_ATOMS: atom_id res chain seq x y z
N MET A 1 16.64 -16.34 39.89
CA MET A 1 16.78 -16.61 38.45
C MET A 1 15.60 -16.01 37.69
N LYS A 2 15.82 -15.31 36.57
CA LYS A 2 14.75 -14.69 35.78
C LYS A 2 14.26 -15.70 34.73
N ARG A 3 12.98 -16.08 34.77
CA ARG A 3 12.39 -17.00 33.78
C ARG A 3 12.14 -16.23 32.47
N LEU A 4 12.85 -16.58 31.41
CA LEU A 4 12.62 -16.05 30.07
C LEU A 4 11.56 -16.92 29.39
N GLN A 5 10.43 -16.32 29.02
CA GLN A 5 9.33 -17.00 28.34
C GLN A 5 8.89 -16.15 27.15
N ALA A 6 8.63 -16.80 26.01
CA ALA A 6 8.06 -16.16 24.84
C ALA A 6 6.58 -16.54 24.72
N PHE A 7 5.75 -15.56 24.36
CA PHE A 7 4.32 -15.76 24.11
C PHE A 7 4.05 -15.56 22.61
N LYS A 8 3.16 -16.38 22.06
CA LYS A 8 2.66 -16.23 20.69
C LYS A 8 1.15 -16.02 20.74
N PHE A 9 0.69 -14.95 20.13
CA PHE A 9 -0.72 -14.60 20.06
C PHE A 9 -1.22 -14.68 18.62
N GLN A 10 -2.49 -15.05 18.47
CA GLN A 10 -3.20 -15.00 17.20
C GLN A 10 -4.20 -13.84 17.23
N LEU A 11 -4.23 -13.05 16.15
CA LEU A 11 -5.26 -12.04 15.96
C LEU A 11 -6.61 -12.73 15.69
N ARG A 12 -7.67 -12.31 16.38
CA ARG A 12 -9.03 -12.80 16.18
C ARG A 12 -9.94 -11.62 15.79
N PRO A 13 -9.88 -11.18 14.53
CA PRO A 13 -10.70 -10.08 14.07
C PRO A 13 -12.17 -10.51 13.92
N ASP A 14 -13.09 -9.57 14.08
CA ASP A 14 -14.48 -9.76 13.66
C ASP A 14 -14.64 -9.54 12.14
N GLY A 15 -15.85 -9.80 11.62
CA GLY A 15 -16.12 -9.68 10.19
C GLY A 15 -15.93 -8.26 9.63
N GLN A 16 -16.17 -7.21 10.43
CA GLN A 16 -15.94 -5.83 10.02
C GLN A 16 -14.44 -5.54 9.95
N GLN A 17 -13.69 -5.93 10.98
CA GLN A 17 -12.23 -5.77 11.03
C GLN A 17 -11.56 -6.50 9.86
N GLU A 18 -11.94 -7.74 9.57
CA GLU A 18 -11.40 -8.46 8.40
C GLU A 18 -11.69 -7.77 7.07
N ARG A 19 -12.87 -7.17 6.93
CA ARG A 19 -13.25 -6.43 5.73
C ARG A 19 -12.44 -5.14 5.59
N GLU A 20 -12.24 -4.41 6.67
CA GLU A 20 -11.42 -3.20 6.71
C GLU A 20 -9.95 -3.50 6.41
N MET A 21 -9.40 -4.57 7.01
CA MET A 21 -8.04 -5.03 6.74
C MET A 21 -7.85 -5.41 5.26
N ARG A 22 -8.80 -6.14 4.66
CA ARG A 22 -8.79 -6.45 3.22
C ARG A 22 -8.89 -5.18 2.37
N ARG A 23 -9.78 -4.26 2.77
CA ARG A 23 -9.89 -2.85 2.36
C ARG A 23 -8.52 -2.21 2.14
N PHE A 24 -7.85 -2.09 3.26
CA PHE A 24 -6.57 -1.46 3.40
C PHE A 24 -5.48 -2.15 2.56
N ALA A 25 -5.34 -3.47 2.71
CA ALA A 25 -4.34 -4.23 1.97
C ALA A 25 -4.54 -4.14 0.44
N GLY A 26 -5.80 -4.16 -0.02
CA GLY A 26 -6.14 -3.97 -1.43
C GLY A 26 -5.73 -2.58 -1.94
N ALA A 27 -6.08 -1.52 -1.21
CA ALA A 27 -5.69 -0.15 -1.56
C ALA A 27 -4.17 0.04 -1.61
N CYS A 28 -3.44 -0.50 -0.63
CA CYS A 28 -1.97 -0.46 -0.62
C CYS A 28 -1.36 -1.16 -1.84
N ARG A 29 -1.88 -2.34 -2.19
CA ARG A 29 -1.41 -3.10 -3.36
C ARG A 29 -1.68 -2.33 -4.66
N PHE A 30 -2.85 -1.72 -4.80
CA PHE A 30 -3.19 -0.91 -5.96
C PHE A 30 -2.25 0.29 -6.11
N VAL A 31 -2.09 1.10 -5.05
CA VAL A 31 -1.21 2.29 -5.06
C VAL A 31 0.21 1.91 -5.41
N PHE A 32 0.74 0.85 -4.79
CA PHE A 32 2.12 0.40 -5.05
C PHE A 32 2.30 -0.04 -6.50
N ASN A 33 1.42 -0.90 -7.02
CA ASN A 33 1.54 -1.40 -8.38
C ASN A 33 1.40 -0.29 -9.43
N ARG A 34 0.49 0.66 -9.23
CA ARG A 34 0.31 1.79 -10.14
C ARG A 34 1.51 2.73 -10.13
N ALA A 35 2.04 3.06 -8.95
CA ALA A 35 3.26 3.85 -8.84
C ALA A 35 4.47 3.13 -9.46
N LEU A 36 4.59 1.82 -9.27
CA LEU A 36 5.64 1.01 -9.88
C LEU A 36 5.58 1.01 -11.41
N ALA A 37 4.38 0.91 -11.99
CA ALA A 37 4.19 1.00 -13.44
C ALA A 37 4.70 2.34 -13.99
N PHE A 38 4.27 3.47 -13.42
CA PHE A 38 4.78 4.79 -13.81
C PHE A 38 6.28 4.92 -13.62
N GLN A 39 6.82 4.36 -12.54
CA GLN A 39 8.26 4.42 -12.27
C GLN A 39 9.08 3.61 -13.29
N ASN A 40 8.54 2.47 -13.75
CA ASN A 40 9.14 1.64 -14.79
C ASN A 40 9.12 2.37 -16.14
N GLU A 41 7.98 2.92 -16.56
CA GLU A 41 7.87 3.72 -17.79
C GLU A 41 8.85 4.91 -17.78
N ASN A 42 8.95 5.61 -16.65
CA ASN A 42 9.89 6.72 -16.48
C ASN A 42 11.35 6.24 -16.57
N HIS A 43 11.67 5.06 -16.04
CA HIS A 43 13.00 4.48 -16.14
C HIS A 43 13.34 4.06 -17.57
N GLU A 44 12.40 3.43 -18.29
CA GLU A 44 12.54 3.06 -19.70
C GLU A 44 12.78 4.29 -20.60
N ALA A 45 12.16 5.43 -20.26
CA ALA A 45 12.42 6.71 -20.91
C ALA A 45 13.77 7.35 -20.55
N GLY A 46 14.61 6.70 -19.73
CA GLY A 46 15.93 7.18 -19.32
C GLY A 46 15.92 8.26 -18.24
N ASN A 47 14.76 8.52 -17.62
CA ASN A 47 14.63 9.56 -16.60
C ASN A 47 15.09 9.07 -15.22
N LYS A 48 15.38 10.04 -14.34
CA LYS A 48 15.73 9.76 -12.94
C LYS A 48 14.52 9.24 -12.15
N TYR A 49 14.81 8.48 -11.09
CA TYR A 49 13.81 7.95 -10.17
C TYR A 49 12.91 9.07 -9.60
N ILE A 50 11.60 8.81 -9.55
CA ILE A 50 10.61 9.75 -9.01
C ILE A 50 10.50 9.48 -7.51
N LEU A 51 10.80 10.48 -6.69
CA LEU A 51 10.74 10.35 -5.24
C LEU A 51 9.30 10.09 -4.77
N CYS A 52 9.16 9.27 -3.72
CA CYS A 52 7.88 8.91 -3.11
C CYS A 52 7.04 10.14 -2.68
N THR A 53 7.69 11.22 -2.24
CA THR A 53 7.02 12.49 -1.93
C THR A 53 6.30 13.08 -3.13
N ARG A 54 6.88 12.97 -4.33
CA ARG A 54 6.24 13.38 -5.58
C ARG A 54 5.16 12.39 -6.02
N MET A 55 5.39 11.09 -5.86
CA MET A 55 4.36 10.09 -6.19
C MET A 55 3.13 10.19 -5.28
N SER A 56 3.30 10.65 -4.04
CA SER A 56 2.20 10.84 -3.09
C SER A 56 1.19 11.89 -3.54
N SER A 57 1.58 12.87 -4.36
CA SER A 57 0.63 13.86 -4.88
C SER A 57 -0.36 13.26 -5.88
N TRP A 58 -0.01 12.16 -6.55
CA TRP A 58 -0.90 11.45 -7.49
C TRP A 58 -2.09 10.78 -6.80
N LEU A 59 -2.02 10.56 -5.49
CA LEU A 59 -3.13 9.94 -4.73
C LEU A 59 -4.41 10.78 -4.81
N ILE A 60 -4.29 12.10 -4.90
CA ILE A 60 -5.44 13.00 -5.04
C ILE A 60 -6.12 12.77 -6.40
N GLU A 61 -5.32 12.66 -7.46
CA GLU A 61 -5.79 12.43 -8.82
C GLU A 61 -6.45 11.05 -8.94
N TRP A 62 -5.79 10.00 -8.43
CA TRP A 62 -6.32 8.64 -8.49
C TRP A 62 -7.62 8.49 -7.70
N LYS A 63 -7.78 9.22 -6.59
CA LYS A 63 -9.02 9.23 -5.81
C LYS A 63 -10.20 9.79 -6.60
N GLY A 64 -9.97 10.73 -7.52
CA GLY A 64 -11.00 11.33 -8.36
C GLY A 64 -11.29 10.56 -9.66
N ALA A 65 -10.44 9.59 -10.02
CA ALA A 65 -10.63 8.79 -11.22
C ALA A 65 -11.75 7.76 -11.04
N SER A 66 -12.58 7.57 -12.07
CA SER A 66 -13.71 6.62 -12.07
C SER A 66 -13.29 5.16 -11.89
N GLU A 67 -12.00 4.83 -12.04
CA GLU A 67 -11.43 3.52 -11.73
C GLU A 67 -11.48 3.14 -10.24
N MET A 68 -11.70 4.10 -9.34
CA MET A 68 -11.71 3.90 -7.89
C MET A 68 -13.11 4.02 -7.25
N GLN A 69 -14.17 4.16 -8.06
CA GLN A 69 -15.56 4.34 -7.61
C GLN A 69 -16.38 3.07 -7.80
#